data_AF-A0A0B7BRS9-F1
#
_entry.id   AF-A0A0B7BRS9-F1
#
_cell.length_a   1.000
_cell.length_b   1.000
_cell.length_c   1.000
_cell.angle_alpha   90.00
_cell.angle_beta   90.00
_cell.angle_gamma   90.00
#
_symmetry.space_group_name_H-M   'P 1'
#
loop_
_entity.id
_entity.type
_entity.pdbx_description
1 polymer ?
#
loop_
_entity_poly.entity_id
_entity_poly.type
_entity_poly.pdbx_seq_one_letter_code
_entity_poly.pdbx_strand_id
1 'polypeptide(L)'
;RVLFRSNYQNHVATYYPKETLSVLMIGIDGNSKQNFQRHMPKTRNFLLNDLNAIELHQYNKLGEKTYPNVVALLTGKSQTEMIRSNWTAAQTFDNVNDDFIWSDFRKAGYRTGTVFDQYHLTAFHYQKKGWDKAPVDFYRRAGLHYRNRDKLMRRHNKHCIGDIPEITLNHDFWIQMATTFNNSKTRPYFGYSFTTHLTHDNHNLASAGDHLYLGFLQDLKDKNIINNTVLIFFSDHGQRFGATRSTYNGIIESRTPYMFLIFPPWFYQKYPDILKVLKINQERLTTNRDIYETLRDLVNFQATTQLGDINKRGISLFQEIPRERMCEHAQISVEYCVCNELTNSNVSSSMSLALALTVQDKLKALIYTVLDKCSVLKFKKVMRVMEEQPKTTRVNQTPVNSTRYHITLMTTPGDAVYEA
;
A
#
# COMPACT_ATOMS: atom_id res chain seq x y z
N ARG A 1 1.47 -1.86 31.73
CA ARG A 1 0.08 -2.42 31.76
C ARG A 1 -0.95 -1.40 32.25
N VAL A 2 -0.66 -0.61 33.30
CA VAL A 2 -1.57 0.43 33.84
C VAL A 2 -1.88 1.53 32.82
N LEU A 3 -0.86 2.04 32.10
CA LEU A 3 -1.03 3.11 31.11
C LEU A 3 -2.04 2.77 30.00
N PHE A 4 -1.91 1.60 29.35
CA PHE A 4 -2.85 1.20 28.28
C PHE A 4 -4.29 1.07 28.75
N ARG A 5 -4.50 0.54 29.96
CA ARG A 5 -5.85 0.40 30.53
C ARG A 5 -6.46 1.77 30.81
N SER A 6 -5.69 2.68 31.40
CA SER A 6 -6.13 4.05 31.66
C SER A 6 -6.41 4.80 30.35
N ASN A 7 -5.51 4.74 29.37
CA ASN A 7 -5.72 5.35 28.06
C ASN A 7 -6.99 4.81 27.38
N TYR A 8 -7.20 3.50 27.40
CA TYR A 8 -8.40 2.89 26.82
C TYR A 8 -9.68 3.32 27.56
N GLN A 9 -9.67 3.32 28.88
CA GLN A 9 -10.82 3.77 29.68
C GLN A 9 -11.14 5.24 29.42
N ASN A 10 -10.11 6.10 29.36
CA ASN A 10 -10.27 7.51 29.01
C ASN A 10 -10.81 7.67 27.59
N HIS A 11 -10.27 6.94 26.62
CA HIS A 11 -10.75 6.95 25.22
C HIS A 11 -12.23 6.58 25.11
N VAL A 12 -12.64 5.48 25.73
CA VAL A 12 -14.05 5.05 25.73
C VAL A 12 -14.95 6.08 26.41
N ALA A 13 -14.51 6.65 27.54
CA ALA A 13 -15.27 7.66 28.27
C ALA A 13 -15.35 9.02 27.55
N THR A 14 -14.37 9.35 26.70
CA THR A 14 -14.36 10.60 25.93
C THR A 14 -15.13 10.49 24.62
N TYR A 15 -14.91 9.40 23.86
CA TYR A 15 -15.37 9.30 22.48
C TYR A 15 -16.58 8.39 22.28
N TYR A 16 -16.93 7.57 23.28
CA TYR A 16 -18.07 6.64 23.24
C TYR A 16 -18.15 5.83 21.93
N PRO A 17 -17.07 5.16 21.50
CA PRO A 17 -17.08 4.40 20.26
C PRO A 17 -18.14 3.29 20.34
N LYS A 18 -18.88 3.07 19.25
CA LYS A 18 -19.90 2.02 19.16
C LYS A 18 -19.30 0.64 19.26
N GLU A 19 -18.09 0.46 18.72
CA GLU A 19 -17.32 -0.77 18.80
C GLU A 19 -15.85 -0.48 19.01
N THR A 20 -15.16 -1.44 19.63
CA THR A 20 -13.70 -1.45 19.73
C THR A 20 -13.20 -2.70 19.02
N LEU A 21 -12.74 -2.52 17.79
CA LEU A 21 -12.25 -3.60 16.93
C LEU A 21 -10.74 -3.56 16.88
N SER A 22 -10.09 -4.71 17.05
CA SER A 22 -8.66 -4.81 16.75
C SER A 22 -8.44 -4.67 15.24
N VAL A 23 -7.25 -4.27 14.82
CA VAL A 23 -6.90 -4.14 13.41
C VAL A 23 -5.62 -4.93 13.15
N LEU A 24 -5.63 -5.76 12.11
CA LEU A 24 -4.44 -6.46 11.63
C LEU A 24 -4.27 -6.20 10.14
N MET A 25 -3.17 -5.57 9.76
CA MET A 25 -2.82 -5.30 8.37
C MET A 25 -1.70 -6.25 7.93
N ILE A 26 -1.92 -6.98 6.84
CA ILE A 26 -0.97 -7.94 6.27
C ILE A 26 -0.70 -7.54 4.82
N GLY A 27 0.50 -6.98 4.61
CA GLY A 27 0.96 -6.48 3.32
C GLY A 27 1.96 -7.41 2.64
N ILE A 28 1.87 -7.51 1.31
CA ILE A 28 2.86 -8.21 0.46
C ILE A 28 3.33 -7.24 -0.62
N ASP A 29 4.64 -7.09 -0.73
CA ASP A 29 5.29 -6.18 -1.69
C ASP A 29 4.97 -6.55 -3.15
N GLY A 30 4.59 -5.55 -3.95
CA GLY A 30 4.69 -5.61 -5.40
C GLY A 30 3.59 -6.36 -6.15
N ASN A 31 2.53 -6.80 -5.48
CA ASN A 31 1.49 -7.60 -6.11
C ASN A 31 0.32 -6.76 -6.64
N SER A 32 0.07 -6.84 -7.95
CA SER A 32 -1.16 -6.34 -8.57
C SER A 32 -2.36 -7.23 -8.22
N LYS A 33 -3.58 -6.73 -8.39
CA LYS A 33 -4.81 -7.54 -8.31
C LYS A 33 -4.73 -8.78 -9.20
N GLN A 34 -4.31 -8.60 -10.44
CA GLN A 34 -4.26 -9.66 -11.44
C GLN A 34 -3.12 -10.65 -11.14
N ASN A 35 -1.97 -10.18 -10.63
CA ASN A 35 -0.90 -11.06 -10.19
C ASN A 35 -1.33 -11.92 -9.01
N PHE A 36 -2.03 -11.33 -8.04
CA PHE A 36 -2.58 -12.04 -6.89
C PHE A 36 -3.58 -13.11 -7.32
N GLN A 37 -4.48 -12.79 -8.27
CA GLN A 37 -5.41 -13.76 -8.82
C GLN A 37 -4.72 -14.93 -9.52
N ARG A 38 -3.61 -14.68 -10.23
CA ARG A 38 -2.85 -15.74 -10.93
C ARG A 38 -2.01 -16.60 -9.99
N HIS A 39 -1.33 -15.98 -9.03
CA HIS A 39 -0.30 -16.64 -8.22
C HIS A 39 -0.75 -17.03 -6.81
N MET A 40 -1.80 -16.42 -6.26
CA MET A 40 -2.35 -16.78 -4.94
C MET A 40 -3.84 -17.15 -5.00
N PRO A 41 -4.26 -18.05 -5.91
CA PRO A 41 -5.67 -18.35 -6.11
C PRO A 41 -6.34 -18.98 -4.89
N LYS A 42 -5.61 -19.79 -4.09
CA LYS A 42 -6.20 -20.46 -2.93
C LYS A 42 -6.45 -19.46 -1.80
N THR A 43 -5.48 -18.60 -1.53
CA THR A 43 -5.62 -17.48 -0.59
C THR A 43 -6.73 -16.53 -1.01
N ARG A 44 -6.77 -16.15 -2.29
CA ARG A 44 -7.82 -15.26 -2.83
C ARG A 44 -9.22 -15.87 -2.68
N ASN A 45 -9.38 -17.15 -3.01
CA ASN A 45 -10.66 -17.84 -2.90
C ASN A 45 -11.12 -17.92 -1.44
N PHE A 46 -10.22 -18.21 -0.51
CA PHE A 46 -10.55 -18.23 0.92
C PHE A 46 -10.95 -16.84 1.43
N LEU A 47 -10.22 -15.79 1.05
CA LEU A 47 -10.60 -14.41 1.39
C LEU A 47 -12.03 -14.09 0.94
N LEU A 48 -12.36 -14.38 -0.32
CA LEU A 48 -13.65 -14.02 -0.90
C LEU A 48 -14.81 -14.90 -0.41
N ASN A 49 -14.61 -16.22 -0.38
CA ASN A 49 -15.69 -17.20 -0.18
C ASN A 49 -15.85 -17.59 1.29
N ASP A 50 -14.77 -17.63 2.06
CA ASP A 50 -14.78 -18.11 3.45
C ASP A 50 -14.75 -16.99 4.49
N LEU A 51 -14.23 -15.83 4.12
CA LEU A 51 -14.11 -14.65 4.99
C LEU A 51 -14.97 -13.46 4.53
N ASN A 52 -15.75 -13.59 3.46
CA ASN A 52 -16.59 -12.52 2.90
C ASN A 52 -15.82 -11.21 2.64
N ALA A 53 -14.57 -11.31 2.20
CA ALA A 53 -13.72 -10.15 1.97
C ALA A 53 -14.32 -9.18 0.96
N ILE A 54 -14.17 -7.90 1.25
CA ILE A 54 -14.49 -6.78 0.37
C ILE A 54 -13.21 -6.44 -0.40
N GLU A 55 -13.12 -6.90 -1.65
CA GLU A 55 -12.04 -6.53 -2.57
C GLU A 55 -12.35 -5.17 -3.21
N LEU A 56 -11.43 -4.21 -3.10
CA LEU A 56 -11.56 -2.93 -3.81
C LEU A 56 -11.09 -3.09 -5.25
N HIS A 57 -12.03 -3.06 -6.20
CA HIS A 57 -11.72 -3.38 -7.59
C HIS A 57 -11.10 -2.21 -8.37
N GLN A 58 -11.32 -0.97 -7.91
CA GLN A 58 -10.76 0.25 -8.49
C GLN A 58 -9.75 0.93 -7.54
N TYR A 59 -8.96 0.11 -6.84
CA TYR A 59 -7.90 0.58 -5.96
C TYR A 59 -6.66 1.01 -6.74
N ASN A 60 -6.16 2.22 -6.47
CA ASN A 60 -5.05 2.82 -7.19
C ASN A 60 -3.91 3.26 -6.26
N LYS A 61 -2.67 2.99 -6.70
CA LYS A 61 -1.47 3.47 -5.99
C LYS A 61 -1.28 4.98 -6.14
N LEU A 62 -0.46 5.58 -5.30
CA LEU A 62 -0.15 7.02 -5.30
C LEU A 62 1.27 7.34 -5.76
N GLY A 63 2.17 6.35 -5.77
CA GLY A 63 3.57 6.55 -6.15
C GLY A 63 4.18 5.33 -6.81
N GLU A 64 5.38 5.50 -7.39
CA GLU A 64 6.08 4.46 -8.14
C GLU A 64 6.34 3.18 -7.31
N LYS A 65 6.87 3.38 -6.09
CA LYS A 65 7.51 2.38 -5.22
C LYS A 65 6.87 2.32 -3.83
N THR A 66 7.35 1.43 -2.97
CA THR A 66 6.79 1.19 -1.63
C THR A 66 6.64 2.42 -0.76
N TYR A 67 7.69 3.22 -0.61
CA TYR A 67 7.68 4.36 0.33
C TYR A 67 6.50 5.34 0.14
N PRO A 68 6.26 5.94 -1.05
CA PRO A 68 5.15 6.89 -1.21
C PRO A 68 3.77 6.27 -0.99
N ASN A 69 3.60 4.97 -1.28
CA ASN A 69 2.33 4.28 -1.08
C ASN A 69 2.10 3.95 0.40
N VAL A 70 3.10 3.35 1.05
CA VAL A 70 3.04 2.95 2.47
C VAL A 70 2.96 4.16 3.41
N VAL A 71 3.67 5.26 3.10
CA VAL A 71 3.54 6.50 3.89
C VAL A 71 2.13 7.04 3.78
N ALA A 72 1.56 7.17 2.59
CA ALA A 72 0.20 7.64 2.43
C ALA A 72 -0.83 6.73 3.11
N LEU A 73 -0.59 5.42 3.13
CA LEU A 73 -1.42 4.43 3.80
C LEU A 73 -1.42 4.59 5.33
N LEU A 74 -0.27 4.94 5.91
CA LEU A 74 -0.09 4.95 7.36
C LEU A 74 -0.11 6.34 7.98
N THR A 75 0.02 7.42 7.20
CA THR A 75 0.02 8.80 7.71
C THR A 75 -0.97 9.72 6.98
N GLY A 76 -1.56 9.28 5.86
CA GLY A 76 -2.36 10.13 4.98
C GLY A 76 -1.55 11.21 4.23
N LYS A 77 -0.24 11.33 4.51
CA LYS A 77 0.66 12.31 3.90
C LYS A 77 1.33 11.76 2.65
N SER A 78 1.69 12.63 1.73
CA SER A 78 2.61 12.34 0.65
C SER A 78 4.07 12.38 1.13
N GLN A 79 4.98 11.82 0.33
CA GLN A 79 6.43 11.95 0.55
C GLN A 79 6.87 13.41 0.72
N THR A 80 6.32 14.34 -0.06
CA THR A 80 6.70 15.76 0.00
C THR A 80 6.18 16.44 1.26
N GLU A 81 5.01 16.03 1.75
CA GLU A 81 4.48 16.51 3.02
C GLU A 81 5.27 16.01 4.22
N MET A 82 5.79 14.78 4.19
CA MET A 82 6.74 14.33 5.22
C MET A 82 7.96 15.25 5.29
N ILE A 83 8.47 15.70 4.14
CA ILE A 83 9.59 16.65 4.08
C ILE A 83 9.21 18.01 4.67
N ARG A 84 8.00 18.50 4.38
CA ARG A 84 7.49 19.75 4.95
C ARG A 84 7.23 19.67 6.46
N SER A 85 7.02 18.47 7.01
CA SER A 85 6.98 18.22 8.46
C SER A 85 8.39 18.17 9.10
N ASN A 86 9.40 18.77 8.44
CA ASN A 86 10.79 18.87 8.90
C ASN A 86 11.49 17.51 9.11
N TRP A 87 11.02 16.47 8.40
CA TRP A 87 11.68 15.17 8.33
C TRP A 87 12.41 15.00 7.00
N THR A 88 13.62 14.49 7.03
CA THR A 88 14.40 14.15 5.83
C THR A 88 14.94 12.73 5.96
N ALA A 89 15.36 12.13 4.83
CA ALA A 89 15.95 10.78 4.84
C ALA A 89 17.23 10.67 5.72
N ALA A 90 17.86 11.81 6.04
CA ALA A 90 19.01 11.89 6.93
C ALA A 90 18.64 11.86 8.42
N GLN A 91 17.36 12.01 8.76
CA GLN A 91 16.83 11.95 10.13
C GLN A 91 16.15 10.61 10.38
N THR A 92 16.00 10.26 11.67
CA THR A 92 15.13 9.16 12.08
C THR A 92 13.67 9.61 12.04
N PHE A 93 12.76 8.64 11.95
CA PHE A 93 11.33 8.88 11.98
C PHE A 93 10.80 9.17 13.40
N ASP A 94 11.66 9.16 14.43
CA ASP A 94 11.28 9.41 15.83
C ASP A 94 10.46 10.70 16.01
N ASN A 95 10.87 11.80 15.34
CA ASN A 95 10.21 13.11 15.46
C ASN A 95 8.86 13.19 14.73
N VAL A 96 8.57 12.23 13.87
CA VAL A 96 7.34 12.16 13.08
C VAL A 96 6.58 10.86 13.32
N ASN A 97 6.95 10.09 14.36
CA ASN A 97 6.27 8.84 14.67
C ASN A 97 4.78 9.06 15.01
N ASP A 98 4.47 10.22 15.58
CA ASP A 98 3.11 10.63 15.91
C ASP A 98 2.23 10.90 14.69
N ASP A 99 2.81 11.02 13.48
CA ASP A 99 2.05 11.13 12.23
C ASP A 99 1.49 9.79 11.75
N PHE A 100 2.01 8.68 12.28
CA PHE A 100 1.58 7.35 11.86
C PHE A 100 0.36 6.89 12.62
N ILE A 101 -0.53 6.19 11.93
CA ILE A 101 -1.83 5.73 12.44
C ILE A 101 -1.71 4.83 13.67
N TRP A 102 -0.62 4.08 13.80
CA TRP A 102 -0.36 3.30 15.01
C TRP A 102 -0.24 4.17 16.25
N SER A 103 0.19 5.42 16.14
CA SER A 103 0.27 6.36 17.26
C SER A 103 -1.13 6.77 17.74
N ASP A 104 -2.10 6.93 16.84
CA ASP A 104 -3.50 7.17 17.20
C ASP A 104 -4.10 5.96 17.93
N PHE A 105 -3.90 4.75 17.39
CA PHE A 105 -4.30 3.52 18.07
C PHE A 105 -3.65 3.37 19.45
N ARG A 106 -2.35 3.65 19.57
CA ARG A 106 -1.62 3.62 20.85
C ARG A 106 -2.21 4.61 21.86
N LYS A 107 -2.51 5.84 21.43
CA LYS A 107 -3.15 6.88 22.25
C LYS A 107 -4.53 6.44 22.73
N ALA A 108 -5.30 5.75 21.88
CA ALA A 108 -6.58 5.12 22.25
C ALA A 108 -6.45 3.88 23.15
N GLY A 109 -5.24 3.50 23.58
CA GLY A 109 -4.98 2.39 24.50
C GLY A 109 -4.80 1.02 23.84
N TYR A 110 -4.66 0.98 22.51
CA TYR A 110 -4.36 -0.25 21.78
C TYR A 110 -2.90 -0.64 21.97
N ARG A 111 -2.63 -1.95 21.93
CA ARG A 111 -1.27 -2.48 21.81
C ARG A 111 -0.84 -2.46 20.37
N THR A 112 0.30 -1.86 20.07
CA THR A 112 0.73 -1.71 18.69
C THR A 112 1.89 -2.62 18.33
N GLY A 113 1.86 -3.22 17.14
CA GLY A 113 2.92 -4.11 16.67
C GLY A 113 3.28 -3.84 15.22
N THR A 114 4.55 -4.03 14.88
CA THR A 114 5.01 -4.04 13.49
C THR A 114 5.95 -5.20 13.23
N VAL A 115 5.76 -5.83 12.07
CA VAL A 115 6.56 -6.97 11.61
C VAL A 115 6.98 -6.76 10.17
N PHE A 116 8.28 -6.93 9.94
CA PHE A 116 8.90 -6.88 8.63
C PHE A 116 9.76 -8.13 8.47
N ASP A 117 9.88 -8.64 7.25
CA ASP A 117 10.81 -9.72 6.90
C ASP A 117 12.12 -9.22 6.29
N GLN A 118 12.17 -7.99 5.74
CA GLN A 118 13.39 -7.34 5.26
C GLN A 118 13.94 -6.37 6.31
N TYR A 119 15.25 -6.42 6.56
CA TYR A 119 15.84 -5.42 7.44
C TYR A 119 16.18 -4.11 6.69
N HIS A 120 16.73 -4.14 5.48
CA HIS A 120 17.22 -2.91 4.82
C HIS A 120 16.33 -2.39 3.69
N LEU A 121 15.43 -3.20 3.13
CA LEU A 121 14.64 -2.86 1.93
C LEU A 121 13.19 -2.42 2.21
N THR A 122 12.82 -2.20 3.46
CA THR A 122 11.46 -1.70 3.78
C THR A 122 11.28 -0.23 3.37
N ALA A 123 10.02 0.23 3.31
CA ALA A 123 9.66 1.64 3.16
C ALA A 123 10.47 2.59 4.08
N PHE A 124 10.78 2.14 5.29
CA PHE A 124 11.33 2.96 6.36
C PHE A 124 12.85 2.86 6.54
N HIS A 125 13.48 1.85 5.91
CA HIS A 125 14.91 1.58 6.11
C HIS A 125 15.71 1.65 4.80
N TYR A 126 15.07 1.57 3.63
CA TYR A 126 15.77 1.76 2.37
C TYR A 126 16.14 3.24 2.18
N GLN A 127 17.45 3.53 2.16
CA GLN A 127 18.01 4.88 2.04
C GLN A 127 17.53 5.85 3.14
N LYS A 128 17.17 5.33 4.31
CA LYS A 128 16.63 6.07 5.45
C LYS A 128 17.16 5.46 6.75
N LYS A 129 17.18 6.24 7.83
CA LYS A 129 17.68 5.76 9.13
C LYS A 129 16.69 4.87 9.90
N GLY A 130 15.40 4.86 9.54
CA GLY A 130 14.38 4.17 10.33
C GLY A 130 14.12 4.92 11.64
N TRP A 131 14.04 4.18 12.75
CA TRP A 131 13.82 4.73 14.10
C TRP A 131 14.95 4.34 15.05
N ASP A 132 15.31 5.24 15.96
CA ASP A 132 16.18 4.92 17.09
C ASP A 132 15.36 4.35 18.26
N LYS A 133 14.16 4.90 18.47
CA LYS A 133 13.19 4.41 19.46
C LYS A 133 12.18 3.47 18.80
N ALA A 134 11.79 2.40 19.49
CA ALA A 134 10.74 1.52 18.97
C ALA A 134 9.46 2.32 18.67
N PRO A 135 8.94 2.33 17.43
CA PRO A 135 7.78 3.15 17.04
C PRO A 135 6.46 2.62 17.61
N VAL A 136 6.47 1.35 18.04
CA VAL A 136 5.32 0.57 18.51
C VAL A 136 5.73 -0.33 19.69
N ASP A 137 4.76 -0.91 20.39
CA ASP A 137 5.02 -1.76 21.57
C ASP A 137 5.76 -3.06 21.22
N PHE A 138 5.35 -3.70 20.13
CA PHE A 138 5.92 -4.95 19.66
C PHE A 138 6.67 -4.71 18.35
N TYR A 139 7.90 -4.20 18.45
CA TYR A 139 8.77 -3.95 17.31
C TYR A 139 9.77 -5.09 17.10
N ARG A 140 9.51 -5.99 16.15
CA ARG A 140 10.29 -7.25 15.94
C ARG A 140 11.64 -7.08 15.26
N ARG A 141 12.17 -5.86 15.24
CA ARG A 141 13.36 -5.46 14.48
C ARG A 141 14.65 -6.12 14.91
N ALA A 142 14.89 -6.22 16.22
CA ALA A 142 16.12 -6.81 16.74
C ALA A 142 16.25 -8.29 16.32
N GLY A 143 15.18 -9.07 16.51
CA GLY A 143 15.14 -10.47 16.08
C GLY A 143 15.37 -10.63 14.57
N LEU A 144 14.82 -9.72 13.76
CA LEU A 144 15.07 -9.71 12.32
C LEU A 144 16.55 -9.51 11.97
N HIS A 145 17.24 -8.59 12.64
CA HIS A 145 18.69 -8.37 12.42
C HIS A 145 19.53 -9.58 12.79
N TYR A 146 19.28 -10.21 13.94
CA TYR A 146 20.04 -11.39 14.39
C TYR A 146 19.88 -12.55 13.39
N ARG A 147 18.65 -12.84 12.99
CA ARG A 147 18.33 -13.92 12.03
C ARG A 147 18.97 -13.71 10.66
N ASN A 148 19.08 -12.46 10.20
CA ASN A 148 19.71 -12.13 8.92
C ASN A 148 21.25 -12.20 8.98
N ARG A 149 21.87 -12.05 10.16
CA ARG A 149 23.32 -12.15 10.33
C ARG A 149 23.79 -13.58 10.61
N ASP A 150 22.87 -14.45 11.01
CA ASP A 150 23.18 -15.85 11.29
C ASP A 150 23.41 -16.64 9.98
N LYS A 151 24.68 -16.94 9.71
CA LYS A 151 25.10 -17.67 8.50
C LYS A 151 24.62 -19.12 8.48
N LEU A 152 24.41 -19.74 9.65
CA LEU A 152 23.91 -21.12 9.72
C LEU A 152 22.44 -21.14 9.33
N MET A 153 21.64 -20.23 9.89
CA MET A 153 20.21 -20.14 9.61
C MET A 153 19.91 -19.67 8.17
N ARG A 154 20.82 -18.92 7.54
CA ARG A 154 20.69 -18.42 6.16
C ARG A 154 21.49 -19.23 5.11
N ARG A 155 22.08 -20.36 5.49
CA ARG A 155 23.06 -21.09 4.66
C ARG A 155 22.52 -21.53 3.30
N HIS A 156 21.26 -21.96 3.23
CA HIS A 156 20.72 -22.70 2.08
C HIS A 156 19.71 -21.92 1.23
N ASN A 157 18.98 -20.96 1.82
CA ASN A 157 17.92 -20.24 1.11
C ASN A 157 17.67 -18.85 1.73
N LYS A 158 17.45 -17.83 0.89
CA LYS A 158 17.05 -16.47 1.32
C LYS A 158 15.60 -16.35 1.79
N HIS A 159 14.77 -17.36 1.54
CA HIS A 159 13.34 -17.40 1.88
C HIS A 159 13.03 -18.25 3.12
N CYS A 160 14.04 -18.89 3.72
CA CYS A 160 13.91 -19.70 4.93
C CYS A 160 14.82 -19.16 6.03
N ILE A 161 14.49 -19.52 7.27
CA ILE A 161 15.32 -19.39 8.47
C ILE A 161 15.47 -20.80 9.04
N GLY A 162 16.63 -21.41 8.80
CA GLY A 162 16.78 -22.86 9.00
C GLY A 162 15.91 -23.64 8.01
N ASP A 163 15.06 -24.52 8.52
CA ASP A 163 14.10 -25.33 7.78
C ASP A 163 12.69 -24.70 7.71
N ILE A 164 12.50 -23.52 8.31
CA ILE A 164 11.19 -22.84 8.39
C ILE A 164 11.11 -21.74 7.31
N PRO A 165 10.05 -21.69 6.49
CA PRO A 165 9.79 -20.56 5.61
C PRO A 165 9.68 -19.25 6.41
N GLU A 166 10.42 -18.21 6.03
CA GLU A 166 10.53 -16.98 6.84
C GLU A 166 9.17 -16.31 7.12
N ILE A 167 8.25 -16.40 6.16
CA ILE A 167 6.90 -15.84 6.26
C ILE A 167 6.11 -16.45 7.42
N THR A 168 6.23 -17.76 7.67
CA THR A 168 5.44 -18.42 8.72
C THR A 168 5.81 -17.91 10.10
N LEU A 169 7.04 -17.46 10.29
CA LEU A 169 7.50 -16.89 11.56
C LEU A 169 6.85 -15.54 11.87
N ASN A 170 6.48 -14.79 10.82
CA ASN A 170 5.69 -13.57 10.96
C ASN A 170 4.21 -13.92 11.25
N HIS A 171 3.67 -14.93 10.57
CA HIS A 171 2.32 -15.44 10.82
C HIS A 171 2.16 -15.93 12.26
N ASP A 172 3.09 -16.76 12.75
CA ASP A 172 3.10 -17.30 14.11
C ASP A 172 3.10 -16.19 15.17
N PHE A 173 3.89 -15.13 14.93
CA PHE A 173 3.90 -13.98 15.82
C PHE A 173 2.52 -13.31 15.89
N TRP A 174 1.88 -13.10 14.74
CA TRP A 174 0.55 -12.49 14.70
C TRP A 174 -0.51 -13.36 15.33
N ILE A 175 -0.48 -14.68 15.11
CA ILE A 175 -1.37 -15.63 15.79
C ILE A 175 -1.18 -15.56 17.30
N GLN A 176 0.05 -15.55 17.80
CA GLN A 176 0.33 -15.45 19.25
C GLN A 176 -0.13 -14.11 19.82
N MET A 177 0.20 -13.00 19.16
CA MET A 177 -0.16 -11.66 19.60
C MET A 177 -1.68 -11.48 19.62
N ALA A 178 -2.35 -11.86 18.53
CA ALA A 178 -3.79 -11.78 18.41
C ALA A 178 -4.46 -12.67 19.46
N THR A 179 -4.10 -13.96 19.58
CA THR A 179 -4.68 -14.86 20.59
C THR A 179 -4.53 -14.32 22.02
N THR A 180 -3.38 -13.69 22.33
CA THR A 180 -3.11 -13.10 23.66
C THR A 180 -4.03 -11.92 23.98
N PHE A 181 -4.52 -11.20 22.96
CA PHE A 181 -5.30 -9.97 23.11
C PHE A 181 -6.76 -10.09 22.63
N ASN A 182 -7.12 -11.16 21.90
CA ASN A 182 -8.42 -11.40 21.29
C ASN A 182 -9.54 -11.54 22.33
N ASN A 183 -9.25 -12.16 23.47
CA ASN A 183 -10.26 -12.51 24.48
C ASN A 183 -10.68 -11.36 25.42
N SER A 184 -10.35 -10.11 25.09
CA SER A 184 -10.63 -8.98 25.96
C SER A 184 -11.08 -7.76 25.18
N LYS A 185 -12.37 -7.42 25.30
CA LYS A 185 -12.95 -6.14 24.83
C LYS A 185 -12.25 -4.90 25.41
N THR A 186 -11.30 -5.06 26.33
CA THR A 186 -10.57 -3.98 26.99
C THR A 186 -9.08 -3.95 26.64
N ARG A 187 -8.64 -4.81 25.71
CA ARG A 187 -7.23 -4.93 25.33
C ARG A 187 -7.04 -5.03 23.81
N PRO A 188 -7.60 -4.12 23.01
CA PRO A 188 -7.49 -4.20 21.57
C PRO A 188 -6.04 -4.00 21.10
N TYR A 189 -5.78 -4.37 19.85
CA TYR A 189 -4.46 -4.24 19.23
C TYR A 189 -4.54 -3.67 17.81
N PHE A 190 -3.45 -3.03 17.39
CA PHE A 190 -3.20 -2.64 16.01
C PHE A 190 -1.90 -3.32 15.55
N GLY A 191 -1.97 -4.10 14.49
CA GLY A 191 -0.83 -4.79 13.90
C GLY A 191 -0.61 -4.35 12.46
N TYR A 192 0.64 -4.05 12.10
CA TYR A 192 1.03 -3.79 10.71
C TYR A 192 2.19 -4.69 10.30
N SER A 193 1.95 -5.55 9.32
CA SER A 193 2.94 -6.46 8.74
C SER A 193 3.19 -6.10 7.29
N PHE A 194 4.45 -6.12 6.87
CA PHE A 194 4.78 -5.95 5.45
C PHE A 194 5.90 -6.92 5.05
N THR A 195 5.60 -7.76 4.05
CA THR A 195 6.45 -8.87 3.59
C THR A 195 7.04 -8.52 2.24
N THR A 196 8.37 -8.54 2.13
CA THR A 196 9.14 -8.13 0.95
C THR A 196 10.01 -9.28 0.40
N HIS A 197 10.57 -10.16 1.24
CA HIS A 197 11.59 -11.16 0.82
C HIS A 197 11.11 -12.07 -0.32
N LEU A 198 9.86 -12.54 -0.26
CA LEU A 198 9.38 -13.54 -1.21
C LEU A 198 9.17 -12.97 -2.62
N THR A 199 8.60 -11.77 -2.73
CA THR A 199 8.05 -11.26 -3.99
C THR A 199 8.86 -10.13 -4.63
N HIS A 200 9.71 -9.44 -3.87
CA HIS A 200 10.41 -8.23 -4.32
C HIS A 200 11.22 -8.43 -5.61
N ASP A 201 12.04 -9.49 -5.67
CA ASP A 201 12.90 -9.77 -6.82
C ASP A 201 12.15 -10.50 -7.94
N ASN A 202 11.11 -11.26 -7.60
CA ASN A 202 10.33 -12.05 -8.53
C ASN A 202 8.89 -12.25 -8.05
N HIS A 203 7.96 -11.52 -8.67
CA HIS A 203 6.54 -11.54 -8.36
C HIS A 203 5.86 -12.91 -8.57
N ASN A 204 6.43 -13.77 -9.40
CA ASN A 204 5.90 -15.12 -9.63
C ASN A 204 6.09 -16.04 -8.40
N LEU A 205 7.06 -15.71 -7.53
CA LEU A 205 7.28 -16.45 -6.28
C LEU A 205 6.15 -16.24 -5.25
N ALA A 206 5.21 -15.31 -5.49
CA ALA A 206 3.98 -15.23 -4.71
C ALA A 206 3.26 -16.59 -4.63
N SER A 207 3.36 -17.42 -5.67
CA SER A 207 2.80 -18.77 -5.69
C SER A 207 3.38 -19.72 -4.66
N ALA A 208 4.65 -19.56 -4.28
CA ALA A 208 5.25 -20.33 -3.19
C ALA A 208 4.68 -19.95 -1.82
N GLY A 209 4.08 -18.76 -1.69
CA GLY A 209 3.43 -18.30 -0.46
C GLY A 209 1.96 -18.68 -0.34
N ASP A 210 1.29 -19.11 -1.42
CA ASP A 210 -0.18 -19.25 -1.45
C ASP A 210 -0.72 -20.17 -0.35
N HIS A 211 -0.12 -21.35 -0.17
CA HIS A 211 -0.52 -22.25 0.92
C HIS A 211 -0.17 -21.72 2.32
N LEU A 212 0.90 -20.95 2.45
CA LEU A 212 1.34 -20.40 3.74
C LEU A 212 0.42 -19.26 4.22
N TYR A 213 -0.02 -18.40 3.29
CA TYR A 213 -1.02 -17.37 3.60
C TYR A 213 -2.40 -17.96 3.83
N LEU A 214 -2.81 -18.96 3.04
CA LEU A 214 -4.06 -19.69 3.30
C LEU A 214 -4.08 -20.28 4.71
N GLY A 215 -3.05 -21.04 5.11
CA GLY A 215 -2.97 -21.65 6.44
C GLY A 215 -3.05 -20.62 7.56
N PHE A 216 -2.37 -19.48 7.41
CA PHE A 216 -2.46 -18.39 8.37
C PHE A 216 -3.86 -17.77 8.47
N LEU A 217 -4.54 -17.56 7.35
CA LEU A 217 -5.92 -17.05 7.34
C LEU A 217 -6.90 -18.06 7.95
N GLN A 218 -6.68 -19.35 7.73
CA GLN A 218 -7.43 -20.43 8.37
C GLN A 218 -7.20 -20.41 9.89
N ASP A 219 -5.96 -20.28 10.35
CA ASP A 219 -5.65 -20.15 11.79
C ASP A 219 -6.35 -18.94 12.43
N LEU A 220 -6.40 -17.79 11.74
CA LEU A 220 -7.13 -16.62 12.23
C LEU A 220 -8.63 -16.90 12.38
N LYS A 221 -9.23 -17.66 11.46
CA LYS A 221 -10.64 -18.06 11.49
C LYS A 221 -10.89 -19.09 12.60
N ASP A 222 -10.11 -20.16 12.63
CA ASP A 222 -10.30 -21.31 13.52
C ASP A 222 -10.06 -20.95 14.99
N LYS A 223 -9.12 -20.02 15.25
CA LYS A 223 -8.87 -19.47 16.60
C LYS A 223 -9.82 -18.33 16.97
N ASN A 224 -10.85 -18.07 16.16
CA ASN A 224 -11.86 -17.04 16.37
C ASN A 224 -11.27 -15.61 16.51
N ILE A 225 -10.13 -15.33 15.89
CA ILE A 225 -9.47 -14.01 15.92
C ILE A 225 -10.21 -13.00 15.05
N ILE A 226 -10.74 -13.45 13.91
CA ILE A 226 -11.52 -12.63 12.98
C ILE A 226 -12.78 -12.03 13.63
N ASN A 227 -13.28 -12.63 14.72
CA ASN A 227 -14.53 -12.22 15.35
C ASN A 227 -14.45 -10.90 16.12
N ASN A 228 -13.25 -10.35 16.33
CA ASN A 228 -13.09 -9.01 16.91
C ASN A 228 -11.99 -8.20 16.20
N THR A 229 -11.61 -8.61 14.99
CA THR A 229 -10.48 -8.04 14.26
C THR A 229 -10.91 -7.65 12.86
N VAL A 230 -10.68 -6.39 12.48
CA VAL A 230 -10.68 -5.97 11.08
C VAL A 230 -9.34 -6.38 10.48
N LEU A 231 -9.39 -7.29 9.51
CA LEU A 231 -8.21 -7.73 8.76
C LEU A 231 -8.15 -6.95 7.44
N ILE A 232 -7.01 -6.34 7.16
CA ILE A 232 -6.71 -5.68 5.88
C ILE A 232 -5.58 -6.45 5.20
N PHE A 233 -5.88 -7.09 4.08
CA PHE A 233 -4.91 -7.86 3.31
C PHE A 233 -4.60 -7.11 2.01
N PHE A 234 -3.38 -6.65 1.84
CA PHE A 234 -3.08 -5.63 0.82
C PHE A 234 -1.72 -5.77 0.14
N SER A 235 -1.54 -5.00 -0.93
CA SER A 235 -0.26 -4.71 -1.58
C SER A 235 -0.12 -3.20 -1.79
N ASP A 236 1.11 -2.72 -1.95
CA ASP A 236 1.46 -1.30 -2.09
C ASP A 236 1.53 -0.82 -3.55
N HIS A 237 2.01 -1.68 -4.45
CA HIS A 237 2.06 -1.48 -5.89
C HIS A 237 2.03 -2.82 -6.64
N GLY A 238 1.95 -2.79 -7.97
CA GLY A 238 2.20 -3.98 -8.79
C GLY A 238 3.67 -4.08 -9.25
N GLN A 239 3.95 -4.97 -10.20
CA GLN A 239 5.31 -5.19 -10.72
C GLN A 239 5.91 -3.91 -11.33
N ARG A 240 7.14 -3.55 -10.90
CA ARG A 240 7.82 -2.31 -11.31
C ARG A 240 8.75 -2.44 -12.51
N PHE A 241 9.22 -3.64 -12.80
CA PHE A 241 10.24 -3.90 -13.82
C PHE A 241 9.98 -5.20 -14.58
N GLY A 242 10.66 -5.40 -15.71
CA GLY A 242 10.62 -6.62 -16.49
C GLY A 242 9.63 -6.59 -17.66
N ALA A 243 9.68 -7.62 -18.52
CA ALA A 243 8.97 -7.65 -19.78
C ALA A 243 7.45 -7.45 -19.64
N THR A 244 6.83 -8.07 -18.62
CA THR A 244 5.40 -7.90 -18.33
C THR A 244 5.06 -6.43 -18.09
N ARG A 245 5.86 -5.72 -17.28
CA ARG A 245 5.64 -4.29 -16.97
C ARG A 245 5.77 -3.39 -18.20
N SER A 246 6.52 -3.78 -19.22
CA SER A 246 6.65 -2.98 -20.46
C SER A 246 5.37 -3.01 -21.32
N THR A 247 4.47 -3.97 -21.12
CA THR A 247 3.18 -4.04 -21.84
C THR A 247 2.16 -3.03 -21.31
N TYR A 248 1.12 -2.72 -22.08
CA TYR A 248 0.00 -1.88 -21.61
C TYR A 248 -0.66 -2.45 -20.34
N ASN A 249 -1.00 -3.75 -20.36
CA ASN A 249 -1.58 -4.42 -19.20
C ASN A 249 -0.64 -4.35 -17.98
N GLY A 250 0.66 -4.54 -18.19
CA GLY A 250 1.66 -4.40 -17.13
C GLY A 250 1.72 -3.02 -16.50
N ILE A 251 1.51 -1.95 -17.27
CA ILE A 251 1.41 -0.58 -16.73
C ILE A 251 0.21 -0.49 -15.79
N ILE A 252 -0.97 -0.95 -16.24
CA ILE A 252 -2.19 -0.93 -15.43
C ILE A 252 -2.02 -1.79 -14.17
N GLU A 253 -1.53 -3.01 -14.30
CA GLU A 253 -1.25 -3.91 -13.17
C GLU A 253 -0.26 -3.25 -12.18
N SER A 254 0.76 -2.54 -12.67
CA SER A 254 1.73 -1.87 -11.80
C SER A 254 1.12 -0.76 -10.94
N ARG A 255 -0.03 -0.22 -11.34
CA ARG A 255 -0.77 0.88 -10.69
C ARG A 255 -1.93 0.40 -9.82
N THR A 256 -2.35 -0.85 -9.97
CA THR A 256 -3.56 -1.43 -9.35
C THR A 256 -3.22 -2.61 -8.41
N PRO A 257 -2.60 -2.34 -7.25
CA PRO A 257 -2.41 -3.37 -6.22
C PRO A 257 -3.75 -3.86 -5.69
N TYR A 258 -3.77 -5.06 -5.11
CA TYR A 258 -4.98 -5.56 -4.45
C TYR A 258 -5.18 -4.92 -3.07
N MET A 259 -6.43 -4.85 -2.64
CA MET A 259 -6.84 -4.42 -1.31
C MET A 259 -8.09 -5.18 -0.89
N PHE A 260 -7.98 -5.98 0.16
CA PHE A 260 -9.10 -6.71 0.75
C PHE A 260 -9.36 -6.21 2.17
N LEU A 261 -10.61 -5.91 2.49
CA LEU A 261 -11.07 -5.61 3.84
C LEU A 261 -11.98 -6.73 4.34
N ILE A 262 -11.70 -7.20 5.55
CA ILE A 262 -12.45 -8.27 6.21
C ILE A 262 -12.88 -7.74 7.57
N PHE A 263 -14.18 -7.75 7.81
CA PHE A 263 -14.77 -7.33 9.09
C PHE A 263 -15.24 -8.56 9.86
N PRO A 264 -15.43 -8.46 11.19
CA PRO A 264 -16.00 -9.55 11.97
C PRO A 264 -17.32 -10.07 11.39
N PRO A 265 -17.61 -11.38 11.43
CA PRO A 265 -18.81 -11.94 10.79
C PRO A 265 -20.13 -11.29 11.24
N TRP A 266 -20.23 -10.91 12.52
CA TRP A 266 -21.41 -10.23 13.07
C TRP A 266 -21.55 -8.77 12.57
N PHE A 267 -20.47 -8.14 12.12
CA PHE A 267 -20.47 -6.73 11.70
C PHE A 267 -21.41 -6.51 10.52
N TYR A 268 -21.43 -7.44 9.57
CA TYR A 268 -22.26 -7.40 8.37
C TYR A 268 -23.76 -7.37 8.66
N GLN A 269 -24.20 -8.08 9.70
CA GLN A 269 -25.59 -8.11 10.13
C GLN A 269 -25.95 -6.91 11.00
N LYS A 270 -25.02 -6.45 11.83
CA LYS A 270 -25.23 -5.35 12.76
C LYS A 270 -25.24 -3.98 12.07
N TYR A 271 -24.44 -3.80 11.01
CA TYR A 271 -24.28 -2.52 10.31
C TYR A 271 -24.56 -2.65 8.80
N PRO A 272 -25.81 -2.93 8.40
CA PRO A 272 -26.17 -3.16 7.00
C PRO A 272 -25.94 -1.92 6.11
N ASP A 273 -26.15 -0.71 6.64
CA ASP A 273 -25.91 0.53 5.89
C ASP A 273 -24.42 0.76 5.59
N ILE A 274 -23.56 0.48 6.57
CA ILE A 274 -22.10 0.52 6.39
C ILE A 274 -21.67 -0.53 5.36
N LEU A 275 -22.23 -1.74 5.44
CA LEU A 275 -21.95 -2.80 4.44
C LEU A 275 -22.38 -2.36 3.04
N LYS A 276 -23.56 -1.76 2.88
CA LYS A 276 -24.02 -1.23 1.60
C LYS A 276 -23.02 -0.22 1.03
N VAL A 277 -22.55 0.72 1.84
CA VAL A 277 -21.55 1.71 1.43
C VAL A 277 -20.21 1.08 1.09
N LEU A 278 -19.73 0.12 1.89
CA LEU A 278 -18.52 -0.63 1.57
C LEU A 278 -18.63 -1.36 0.23
N LYS A 279 -19.77 -1.98 -0.07
CA LYS A 279 -20.06 -2.64 -1.35
C LYS A 279 -20.08 -1.65 -2.52
N ILE A 280 -20.69 -0.47 -2.35
CA ILE A 280 -20.64 0.59 -3.36
C ILE A 280 -19.19 1.02 -3.61
N ASN A 281 -18.42 1.21 -2.54
CA ASN A 281 -17.02 1.67 -2.60
C ASN A 281 -16.08 0.65 -3.24
N GLN A 282 -16.43 -0.65 -3.30
CA GLN A 282 -15.65 -1.64 -4.06
C GLN A 282 -15.48 -1.25 -5.53
N GLU A 283 -16.47 -0.54 -6.08
CA GLU A 283 -16.54 -0.10 -7.47
C GLU A 283 -16.26 1.41 -7.63
N ARG A 284 -15.55 2.02 -6.67
CA ARG A 284 -15.15 3.43 -6.69
C ARG A 284 -13.64 3.57 -6.66
N LEU A 285 -13.15 4.68 -7.23
CA LEU A 285 -11.73 5.04 -7.14
C LEU A 285 -11.34 5.21 -5.66
N THR A 286 -10.48 4.30 -5.21
CA THR A 286 -9.97 4.24 -3.84
C THR A 286 -8.44 4.25 -3.85
N THR A 287 -7.84 4.72 -2.76
CA THR A 287 -6.41 4.94 -2.64
C THR A 287 -5.91 4.61 -1.23
N ASN A 288 -4.58 4.58 -1.06
CA ASN A 288 -3.94 4.46 0.25
C ASN A 288 -4.47 5.47 1.30
N ARG A 289 -4.83 6.69 0.88
CA ARG A 289 -5.35 7.72 1.80
C ARG A 289 -6.77 7.42 2.30
N ASP A 290 -7.58 6.73 1.50
CA ASP A 290 -8.93 6.32 1.92
C ASP A 290 -8.87 5.24 3.00
N ILE A 291 -7.89 4.33 2.88
CA ILE A 291 -7.61 3.34 3.91
C ILE A 291 -7.11 4.03 5.19
N TYR A 292 -6.23 5.03 5.08
CA TYR A 292 -5.80 5.83 6.23
C TYR A 292 -6.99 6.48 6.96
N GLU A 293 -7.89 7.16 6.25
CA GLU A 293 -9.09 7.75 6.88
C GLU A 293 -10.02 6.68 7.47
N THR A 294 -10.12 5.51 6.84
CA THR A 294 -10.88 4.38 7.39
C THR A 294 -10.28 3.87 8.69
N LEU A 295 -8.95 3.80 8.77
CA LEU A 295 -8.24 3.42 10.00
C LEU A 295 -8.46 4.46 11.11
N ARG A 296 -8.46 5.76 10.77
CA ARG A 296 -8.79 6.83 11.73
C ARG A 296 -10.22 6.71 12.25
N ASP A 297 -11.18 6.43 11.37
CA ASP A 297 -12.55 6.15 11.79
C ASP A 297 -12.63 4.89 12.65
N LEU A 298 -11.80 3.85 12.42
CA LEU A 298 -11.75 2.66 13.28
C LEU A 298 -11.22 2.93 14.69
N VAL A 299 -10.34 3.92 14.88
CA VAL A 299 -9.90 4.35 16.22
C VAL A 299 -11.11 4.82 17.05
N ASN A 300 -12.07 5.48 16.41
CA ASN A 300 -13.31 5.96 17.02
C ASN A 300 -14.54 5.60 16.18
N PHE A 301 -14.87 4.31 16.11
CA PHE A 301 -15.94 3.86 15.24
C PHE A 301 -17.31 4.29 15.74
N GLN A 302 -18.01 5.12 14.96
CA GLN A 302 -19.33 5.67 15.30
C GLN A 302 -20.51 4.97 14.62
N ALA A 303 -20.24 4.02 13.71
CA ALA A 303 -21.25 3.31 12.94
C ALA A 303 -22.21 4.21 12.14
N THR A 304 -21.70 5.33 11.64
CA THR A 304 -22.45 6.26 10.79
C THR A 304 -21.90 6.25 9.37
N THR A 305 -22.77 6.58 8.43
CA THR A 305 -22.42 6.72 7.02
C THR A 305 -23.07 7.96 6.42
N GLN A 306 -22.43 8.52 5.41
CA GLN A 306 -22.85 9.71 4.66
C GLN A 306 -22.14 9.71 3.30
N LEU A 307 -22.54 10.62 2.40
CA LEU A 307 -21.76 10.90 1.20
C LEU A 307 -20.44 11.57 1.58
N GLY A 308 -19.33 11.06 1.05
CA GLY A 308 -18.01 11.64 1.25
C GLY A 308 -17.85 12.98 0.55
N ASP A 309 -17.05 13.87 1.13
CA ASP A 309 -16.71 15.16 0.51
C ASP A 309 -15.65 14.95 -0.58
N ILE A 310 -16.04 15.17 -1.84
CA ILE A 310 -15.18 15.01 -3.01
C ILE A 310 -13.92 15.89 -2.98
N ASN A 311 -13.95 17.02 -2.26
CA ASN A 311 -12.80 17.91 -2.14
C ASN A 311 -11.72 17.35 -1.21
N LYS A 312 -12.03 16.30 -0.45
CA LYS A 312 -11.06 15.59 0.38
C LYS A 312 -10.32 14.56 -0.45
N ARG A 313 -8.99 14.65 -0.43
CA ARG A 313 -8.10 13.68 -1.08
C ARG A 313 -8.18 12.27 -0.49
N GLY A 314 -8.61 12.14 0.77
CA GLY A 314 -8.85 10.87 1.46
C GLY A 314 -10.26 10.88 2.04
N ILE A 315 -11.01 9.81 1.81
CA ILE A 315 -12.39 9.62 2.25
C ILE A 315 -12.45 8.23 2.89
N SER A 316 -12.91 8.15 4.14
CA SER A 316 -13.11 6.87 4.82
C SER A 316 -14.09 5.99 4.05
N LEU A 317 -13.80 4.69 3.97
CA LEU A 317 -14.65 3.71 3.29
C LEU A 317 -15.99 3.46 3.99
N PHE A 318 -16.21 4.01 5.19
CA PHE A 318 -17.53 4.04 5.84
C PHE A 318 -18.43 5.16 5.29
N GLN A 319 -17.88 6.08 4.49
CA GLN A 319 -18.63 7.09 3.75
C GLN A 319 -18.72 6.66 2.28
N GLU A 320 -19.84 6.95 1.62
CA GLU A 320 -19.97 6.64 0.19
C GLU A 320 -19.01 7.53 -0.60
N ILE A 321 -18.08 6.92 -1.33
CA ILE A 321 -17.16 7.65 -2.20
C ILE A 321 -17.96 8.18 -3.39
N PRO A 322 -17.91 9.51 -3.65
CA PRO A 322 -18.62 10.11 -4.77
C PRO A 322 -18.32 9.41 -6.10
N ARG A 323 -19.35 9.19 -6.91
CA ARG A 323 -19.26 8.46 -8.18
C ARG A 323 -18.34 9.16 -9.18
N GLU A 324 -18.34 10.48 -9.12
CA GLU A 324 -17.61 11.41 -9.97
C GLU A 324 -16.18 11.69 -9.46
N ARG A 325 -15.72 10.99 -8.41
CA ARG A 325 -14.35 11.13 -7.92
C ARG A 325 -13.35 10.66 -8.98
N MET A 326 -12.39 11.55 -9.31
CA MET A 326 -11.33 11.34 -10.29
C MET A 326 -9.96 11.44 -9.61
N CYS A 327 -8.90 11.12 -10.36
CA CYS A 327 -7.51 11.18 -9.89
C CYS A 327 -7.13 12.56 -9.33
N GLU A 328 -7.66 13.64 -9.89
CA GLU A 328 -7.41 15.02 -9.46
C GLU A 328 -7.95 15.25 -8.05
N HIS A 329 -9.18 14.81 -7.77
CA HIS A 329 -9.82 14.90 -6.45
C HIS A 329 -9.02 14.11 -5.39
N ALA A 330 -8.54 12.91 -5.76
CA ALA A 330 -7.71 12.07 -4.89
C ALA A 330 -6.23 12.50 -4.85
N GLN A 331 -5.83 13.53 -5.61
CA GLN A 331 -4.45 13.98 -5.78
C GLN A 331 -3.48 12.84 -6.15
N ILE A 332 -3.89 12.01 -7.12
CA ILE A 332 -3.05 11.00 -7.75
C ILE A 332 -2.26 11.68 -8.87
N SER A 333 -0.94 11.49 -8.91
CA SER A 333 -0.14 11.98 -10.04
C SER A 333 -0.65 11.36 -11.34
N VAL A 334 -0.63 12.16 -12.42
CA VAL A 334 -1.03 11.72 -13.77
C VAL A 334 -0.31 10.44 -14.20
N GLU A 335 0.96 10.28 -13.80
CA GLU A 335 1.78 9.10 -14.06
C GLU A 335 1.21 7.80 -13.47
N TYR A 336 0.42 7.87 -12.40
CA TYR A 336 -0.14 6.71 -11.71
C TYR A 336 -1.64 6.60 -11.85
N CYS A 337 -2.30 7.57 -12.50
CA CYS A 337 -3.73 7.54 -12.72
C CYS A 337 -4.12 6.41 -13.68
N VAL A 338 -5.27 5.77 -13.42
CA VAL A 338 -5.87 4.74 -14.30
C VAL A 338 -7.31 5.07 -14.72
N CYS A 339 -7.80 6.25 -14.34
CA CYS A 339 -9.11 6.77 -14.74
C CYS A 339 -9.16 7.08 -16.24
N ASN A 340 -8.04 7.51 -16.81
CA ASN A 340 -7.91 7.74 -18.24
C ASN A 340 -7.41 6.47 -18.95
N GLU A 341 -7.68 6.39 -20.25
CA GLU A 341 -7.18 5.34 -21.12
C GLU A 341 -5.93 5.83 -21.85
N LEU A 342 -4.94 4.94 -22.01
CA LEU A 342 -3.78 5.20 -22.85
C LEU A 342 -3.98 4.49 -24.18
N THR A 343 -4.07 5.26 -25.27
CA THR A 343 -4.23 4.71 -26.62
C THR A 343 -2.95 4.94 -27.43
N ASN A 344 -2.71 4.13 -28.45
CA ASN A 344 -1.59 4.39 -29.37
C ASN A 344 -1.82 5.74 -30.05
N SER A 345 -0.79 6.57 -30.05
CA SER A 345 -0.87 7.89 -30.65
C SER A 345 -0.48 7.87 -32.13
N ASN A 346 -1.18 8.66 -32.95
CA ASN A 346 -0.87 8.88 -34.37
C ASN A 346 0.00 10.13 -34.59
N VAL A 347 0.77 10.56 -33.58
CA VAL A 347 1.66 11.72 -33.69
C VAL A 347 2.71 11.56 -34.79
N SER A 348 3.04 12.68 -35.45
CA SER A 348 4.09 12.70 -36.46
C SER A 348 5.46 12.30 -35.89
N SER A 349 6.38 11.92 -36.79
CA SER A 349 7.78 11.66 -36.42
C SER A 349 8.46 12.89 -35.80
N SER A 350 8.15 14.09 -36.30
CA SER A 350 8.64 15.36 -35.75
C SER A 350 8.15 15.62 -34.33
N MET A 351 6.88 15.34 -34.04
CA MET A 351 6.31 15.46 -32.70
C MET A 351 6.90 14.42 -31.75
N SER A 352 7.01 13.17 -32.20
CA SER A 352 7.64 12.09 -31.41
C SER A 352 9.09 12.43 -31.03
N LEU A 353 9.86 13.02 -31.96
CA LEU A 353 11.21 13.49 -31.71
C LEU A 353 11.23 14.68 -30.72
N ALA A 354 10.33 15.65 -30.88
CA ALA A 354 10.22 16.79 -29.96
C ALA A 354 9.92 16.34 -28.51
N LEU A 355 9.00 15.39 -28.33
CA LEU A 355 8.71 14.78 -27.03
C LEU A 355 9.95 14.08 -26.47
N ALA A 356 10.66 13.31 -27.28
CA ALA A 356 11.83 12.56 -26.84
C ALA A 356 13.00 13.48 -26.42
N LEU A 357 13.27 14.54 -27.19
CA LEU A 357 14.29 15.53 -26.87
C LEU A 357 13.92 16.32 -25.61
N THR A 358 12.64 16.64 -25.42
CA THR A 358 12.15 17.27 -24.17
C THR A 358 12.49 16.43 -22.94
N VAL A 359 12.25 15.12 -23.00
CA VAL A 359 12.61 14.20 -21.90
C VAL A 359 14.12 14.10 -21.75
N GLN A 360 14.88 13.99 -22.84
CA GLN A 360 16.34 13.95 -22.79
C GLN A 360 16.91 15.20 -22.11
N ASP A 361 16.43 16.39 -22.46
CA ASP A 361 16.91 17.65 -21.89
C ASP A 361 16.56 17.75 -20.40
N LYS A 362 15.38 17.28 -19.99
CA LYS A 362 15.04 17.15 -18.58
C LYS A 362 15.97 16.19 -17.84
N LEU A 363 16.28 15.03 -18.42
CA LEU A 363 17.23 14.07 -17.85
C LEU A 363 18.63 14.66 -17.71
N LYS A 364 19.13 15.36 -18.74
CA LYS A 364 20.41 16.07 -18.70
C LYS A 364 20.45 17.12 -17.58
N ALA A 365 19.37 17.88 -17.42
CA ALA A 365 19.28 18.87 -16.35
C ALA A 365 19.31 18.21 -14.95
N LEU A 366 18.68 17.04 -14.77
CA LEU A 366 18.69 16.30 -13.51
C LEU A 366 20.06 15.73 -13.14
N ILE A 367 20.85 15.32 -14.15
CA ILE A 367 22.19 14.74 -13.93
C ILE A 367 23.31 15.77 -14.07
N TYR A 368 22.99 17.06 -14.23
CA TYR A 368 23.96 18.11 -14.54
C TYR A 368 25.14 18.14 -13.57
N THR A 369 24.87 17.92 -12.28
CA THR A 369 25.87 17.96 -11.19
C THR A 369 26.87 16.79 -11.20
N VAL A 370 26.66 15.78 -12.04
CA VAL A 370 27.53 14.60 -12.15
C VAL A 370 27.99 14.32 -13.59
N LEU A 371 27.79 15.29 -14.50
CA LEU A 371 28.14 15.14 -15.92
C LEU A 371 29.65 14.94 -16.15
N ASP A 372 30.50 15.44 -15.27
CA ASP A 372 31.96 15.22 -15.30
C ASP A 372 32.34 13.76 -15.02
N LYS A 373 31.45 12.99 -14.38
CA LYS A 373 31.64 11.58 -14.01
C LYS A 373 30.90 10.61 -14.92
N CYS A 374 30.09 11.11 -15.85
CA CYS A 374 29.20 10.29 -16.68
C CYS A 374 29.40 10.61 -18.16
N SER A 375 29.24 9.60 -19.02
CA SER A 375 29.16 9.83 -20.47
C SER A 375 27.91 10.65 -20.82
N VAL A 376 28.00 11.48 -21.86
CA VAL A 376 26.90 12.36 -22.30
C VAL A 376 25.71 11.52 -22.76
N LEU A 377 24.58 11.69 -22.08
CA LEU A 377 23.32 11.03 -22.41
C LEU A 377 22.73 11.55 -23.73
N LYS A 378 22.56 10.65 -24.69
CA LYS A 378 21.97 10.93 -26.01
C LYS A 378 20.69 10.13 -26.20
N PHE A 379 19.69 10.74 -26.81
CA PHE A 379 18.53 10.00 -27.32
C PHE A 379 19.01 8.95 -28.33
N LYS A 380 18.48 7.72 -28.22
CA LYS A 380 18.76 6.61 -29.14
C LYS A 380 17.57 6.33 -30.03
N LYS A 381 16.39 6.08 -29.45
CA LYS A 381 15.14 5.84 -30.19
C LYS A 381 13.91 6.04 -29.33
N VAL A 382 12.79 6.39 -29.96
CA VAL A 382 11.45 6.31 -29.35
C VAL A 382 11.00 4.86 -29.43
N MET A 383 10.55 4.31 -28.31
CA MET A 383 10.00 2.96 -28.24
C MET A 383 8.48 2.96 -28.38
N ARG A 384 7.81 3.93 -27.78
CA ARG A 384 6.35 4.05 -27.80
C ARG A 384 5.90 5.47 -27.47
N VAL A 385 4.83 5.94 -28.11
CA VAL A 385 4.07 7.13 -27.71
C VAL A 385 2.61 6.75 -27.57
N MET A 386 2.04 7.00 -26.40
CA MET A 386 0.62 6.82 -26.12
C MET A 386 -0.01 8.17 -25.83
N GLU A 387 -1.27 8.34 -26.18
CA GLU A 387 -2.07 9.51 -25.86
C GLU A 387 -3.02 9.19 -24.71
N GLU A 388 -3.16 10.12 -23.77
CA GLU A 388 -4.10 9.99 -22.66
C GLU A 388 -5.49 10.49 -23.08
N GLN A 389 -6.46 9.58 -23.16
CA GLN A 389 -7.85 9.85 -23.51
C GLN A 389 -8.78 9.68 -22.29
N PRO A 390 -9.77 10.57 -22.08
CA PRO A 390 -10.77 10.37 -21.04
C PRO A 390 -11.65 9.13 -21.33
N LYS A 391 -11.85 8.23 -20.36
CA LYS A 391 -12.74 7.06 -20.52
C LYS A 391 -14.22 7.42 -20.57
N THR A 392 -14.60 8.57 -20.02
CA THR A 392 -15.97 9.08 -20.03
C THR A 392 -15.95 10.53 -20.50
N THR A 393 -16.96 10.94 -21.27
CA THR A 393 -17.24 12.36 -21.51
C THR A 393 -17.30 13.06 -20.16
N ARG A 394 -16.36 13.98 -19.92
CA ARG A 394 -16.23 14.71 -18.66
C ARG A 394 -17.52 15.50 -18.45
N VAL A 395 -18.41 15.00 -17.58
CA VAL A 395 -19.59 15.78 -17.18
C VAL A 395 -19.06 16.95 -16.35
N ASN A 396 -19.13 18.15 -16.93
CA ASN A 396 -18.81 19.44 -16.28
C ASN A 396 -17.33 19.77 -16.00
N GLN A 397 -16.41 19.51 -16.94
CA GLN A 397 -15.10 20.19 -16.92
C GLN A 397 -14.87 21.03 -18.17
N THR A 398 -14.32 22.23 -17.95
CA THR A 398 -13.78 23.12 -18.99
C THR A 398 -12.83 22.34 -19.90
N PRO A 399 -12.94 22.47 -21.24
CA PRO A 399 -12.02 21.79 -22.16
C PRO A 399 -10.58 22.18 -21.80
N VAL A 400 -9.78 21.19 -21.41
CA VAL A 400 -8.35 21.40 -21.29
C VAL A 400 -7.80 21.42 -22.71
N ASN A 401 -7.33 22.58 -23.16
CA ASN A 401 -6.82 22.78 -24.52
C ASN A 401 -5.41 22.17 -24.73
N SER A 402 -5.10 21.09 -24.01
CA SER A 402 -3.81 20.41 -24.08
C SER A 402 -3.99 18.89 -24.16
N THR A 403 -3.25 18.28 -25.09
CA THR A 403 -3.13 16.83 -25.22
C THR A 403 -1.97 16.34 -24.36
N ARG A 404 -2.17 15.23 -23.66
CA ARG A 404 -1.12 14.59 -22.86
C ARG A 404 -0.64 13.32 -23.54
N TYR A 405 0.67 13.16 -23.58
CA TYR A 405 1.32 11.99 -24.14
C TYR A 405 2.18 11.30 -23.09
N HIS A 406 2.15 9.97 -23.10
CA HIS A 406 3.11 9.13 -22.41
C HIS A 406 4.14 8.63 -23.41
N ILE A 407 5.40 8.95 -23.20
CA ILE A 407 6.48 8.55 -24.09
C ILE A 407 7.41 7.56 -23.39
N THR A 408 7.72 6.47 -24.08
CA THR A 408 8.78 5.53 -23.72
C THR A 408 9.92 5.68 -24.72
N LEU A 409 11.12 5.97 -24.23
CA LEU A 409 12.30 6.17 -25.07
C LEU A 409 13.53 5.47 -24.49
N MET A 410 14.48 5.19 -25.37
CA MET A 410 15.78 4.63 -25.02
C MET A 410 16.88 5.68 -25.24
N THR A 411 17.80 5.77 -24.30
CA THR A 411 18.99 6.63 -24.40
C THR A 411 20.27 5.80 -24.55
N THR A 412 21.39 6.46 -24.87
CA THR A 412 22.73 5.90 -24.98
C THR A 412 23.74 6.84 -24.30
N PRO A 413 24.81 6.33 -23.67
CA PRO A 413 25.19 4.92 -23.51
C PRO A 413 24.37 4.17 -22.45
N GLY A 414 24.39 2.83 -22.52
CA GLY A 414 23.77 1.94 -21.53
C GLY A 414 22.36 1.45 -21.84
N ASP A 415 21.77 1.90 -22.95
CA ASP A 415 20.46 1.45 -23.45
C ASP A 415 19.33 1.51 -22.40
N ALA A 416 19.41 2.49 -21.50
CA ALA A 416 18.41 2.73 -20.46
C ALA A 416 17.07 3.17 -21.08
N VAL A 417 15.98 2.64 -20.53
CA VAL A 417 14.60 2.93 -20.93
C VAL A 417 13.99 3.90 -19.93
N TYR A 418 13.41 4.98 -20.43
CA TYR A 418 12.71 6.01 -19.64
C TYR A 418 11.25 6.09 -20.07
N GLU A 419 10.38 6.35 -19.11
CA GLU A 419 8.97 6.67 -19.29
C GLU A 419 8.73 8.08 -18.75
N ALA A 420 7.95 8.89 -19.48
CA ALA A 420 7.58 10.26 -19.10
C ALA A 420 6.14 10.57 -19.48
#